data_AF-A0A4Q3JAV9-F1
#
_entry.id   AF-A0A4Q3JAV9-F1
#
_cell.length_a   1.000
_cell.length_b   1.000
_cell.length_c   1.000
_cell.angle_alpha   90.00
_cell.angle_beta   90.00
_cell.angle_gamma   90.00
#
_symmetry.space_group_name_H-M   'P 1'
#
loop_
_entity.id
_entity.type
_entity.pdbx_description
1 polymer ?
#
loop_
_entity_poly.entity_id
_entity_poly.type
_entity_poly.pdbx_seq_one_letter_code
_entity_poly.pdbx_strand_id
1 'polypeptide(L)'
;MKAPASSKIPTGLHKLTASLLVGYKARQLRRSGAFDAPWYRAAYPDSAGWEATTHFLAIGMWQGYRPHALFDAEWWREQRRGQCRSHPFIDYLQAPDRWTLSPSPYLVLESGLDPAGLPRDASPLALYRSSSGSKGLAPSPLFDPKFYARNNPDVVAAGLDPLLHFVANGGREGRSPCVSFDAFSYLSVNPDVKASGE
;
A
#
# COMPACT_ATOMS: atom_id res chain seq x y z
N MET A 1 -34.05 -26.59 -31.01
CA MET A 1 -33.02 -25.71 -30.41
C MET A 1 -33.66 -24.96 -29.25
N LYS A 2 -33.25 -25.26 -28.01
CA LYS A 2 -33.82 -24.70 -26.78
C LYS A 2 -32.71 -23.88 -26.11
N ALA A 3 -32.92 -22.57 -25.94
CA ALA A 3 -32.00 -21.71 -25.20
C ALA A 3 -32.01 -22.10 -23.71
N PRO A 4 -30.86 -22.13 -23.00
CA PRO A 4 -30.89 -22.32 -21.56
C PRO A 4 -31.12 -20.99 -20.81
N ALA A 5 -31.83 -21.16 -19.70
CA ALA A 5 -32.48 -20.18 -18.87
C ALA A 5 -31.58 -19.09 -18.27
N SER A 6 -32.13 -17.87 -18.23
CA SER A 6 -31.68 -16.76 -17.40
C SER A 6 -31.89 -17.10 -15.92
N SER A 7 -30.81 -17.34 -15.18
CA SER A 7 -30.82 -17.49 -13.73
C SER A 7 -30.79 -16.10 -13.08
N LYS A 8 -31.95 -15.64 -12.61
CA LYS A 8 -32.09 -14.38 -11.86
C LYS A 8 -31.53 -14.56 -10.44
N ILE A 9 -30.48 -13.82 -10.11
CA ILE A 9 -29.89 -13.77 -8.76
C ILE A 9 -30.87 -13.07 -7.79
N PRO A 10 -31.21 -13.63 -6.61
CA PRO A 10 -32.10 -12.99 -5.65
C PRO A 10 -31.46 -11.71 -5.08
N THR A 11 -32.16 -10.57 -5.19
CA THR A 11 -31.54 -9.24 -5.31
C THR A 11 -31.53 -8.38 -4.02
N GLY A 12 -31.95 -8.92 -2.86
CA GLY A 12 -32.16 -8.10 -1.64
C GLY A 12 -31.21 -8.40 -0.48
N LEU A 13 -31.24 -9.63 0.05
CA LEU A 13 -30.57 -9.96 1.31
C LEU A 13 -29.05 -10.05 1.17
N HIS A 14 -28.55 -10.50 0.02
CA HIS A 14 -27.10 -10.60 -0.27
C HIS A 14 -26.43 -9.23 -0.42
N LYS A 15 -27.17 -8.21 -0.89
CA LYS A 15 -26.65 -6.83 -0.98
C LYS A 15 -26.54 -6.20 0.40
N LEU A 16 -27.51 -6.43 1.29
CA LEU A 16 -27.49 -5.93 2.66
C LEU A 16 -26.42 -6.62 3.51
N THR A 17 -26.26 -7.95 3.41
CA THR A 17 -25.18 -8.67 4.12
C THR A 17 -23.80 -8.33 3.57
N ALA A 18 -23.65 -8.19 2.24
CA ALA A 18 -22.41 -7.69 1.64
C ALA A 18 -22.11 -6.25 2.10
N SER A 19 -23.10 -5.36 2.16
CA SER A 19 -22.92 -3.98 2.63
C SER A 19 -22.54 -3.91 4.11
N LEU A 20 -23.12 -4.75 4.97
CA LEU A 20 -22.77 -4.85 6.39
C LEU A 20 -21.36 -5.42 6.59
N LEU A 21 -20.99 -6.45 5.82
CA LEU A 21 -19.64 -7.03 5.85
C LEU A 21 -18.58 -6.05 5.34
N VAL A 22 -18.89 -5.28 4.29
CA VAL A 22 -18.02 -4.21 3.80
C VAL A 22 -17.87 -3.13 4.86
N GLY A 23 -18.96 -2.69 5.49
CA GLY A 23 -18.91 -1.70 6.58
C GLY A 23 -18.11 -2.17 7.80
N TYR A 24 -18.25 -3.44 8.18
CA TYR A 24 -17.47 -4.06 9.25
C TYR A 24 -15.97 -4.13 8.90
N LYS A 25 -15.63 -4.63 7.72
CA LYS A 25 -14.23 -4.70 7.25
C LYS A 25 -13.61 -3.32 7.10
N ALA A 26 -14.34 -2.35 6.56
CA ALA A 26 -13.90 -0.96 6.44
C ALA A 26 -13.53 -0.38 7.82
N ARG A 27 -14.33 -0.69 8.85
CA ARG A 27 -14.02 -0.31 10.23
C ARG A 27 -12.76 -0.99 10.75
N GLN A 28 -12.55 -2.27 10.47
CA GLN A 28 -11.33 -2.97 10.86
C GLN A 28 -10.09 -2.37 10.17
N LEU A 29 -10.16 -2.06 8.87
CA LEU A 29 -9.07 -1.41 8.13
C LEU A 29 -8.71 -0.04 8.72
N ARG A 30 -9.70 0.76 9.11
CA ARG A 30 -9.42 2.05 9.76
C ARG A 30 -8.75 1.89 11.12
N ARG A 31 -9.20 0.93 11.92
CA ARG A 31 -8.64 0.71 13.27
C ARG A 31 -7.22 0.14 13.23
N SER A 32 -6.88 -0.63 12.19
CA SER A 32 -5.54 -1.18 12.05
C SER A 32 -4.46 -0.15 11.77
N GLY A 33 -4.85 1.04 11.29
CA GLY A 33 -3.94 2.08 10.82
C GLY A 33 -3.12 1.68 9.58
N ALA A 34 -3.41 0.52 8.99
CA ALA A 34 -2.66 0.00 7.84
C ALA A 34 -3.07 0.67 6.51
N PHE A 35 -4.21 1.36 6.52
CA PHE A 35 -4.78 2.02 5.35
C PHE A 35 -4.59 3.53 5.46
N ASP A 36 -3.86 4.12 4.52
CA ASP A 36 -3.63 5.56 4.47
C ASP A 36 -4.71 6.21 3.60
N ALA A 37 -5.82 6.61 4.24
CA ALA A 37 -6.94 7.20 3.53
C ALA A 37 -6.62 8.55 2.86
N PRO A 38 -5.89 9.49 3.49
CA PRO A 38 -5.42 10.70 2.80
C PRO A 38 -4.60 10.38 1.54
N TRP A 39 -3.59 9.51 1.64
CA TRP A 39 -2.77 9.13 0.49
C TRP A 39 -3.60 8.43 -0.60
N TYR A 40 -4.46 7.50 -0.21
CA TYR A 40 -5.30 6.73 -1.14
C TYR A 40 -6.18 7.63 -2.00
N ARG A 41 -6.83 8.65 -1.42
CA ARG A 41 -7.67 9.59 -2.18
C ARG A 41 -6.86 10.44 -3.15
N ALA A 42 -5.65 10.83 -2.77
CA ALA A 42 -4.76 11.59 -3.64
C ALA A 42 -4.26 10.73 -4.82
N ALA A 43 -3.94 9.47 -4.56
CA ALA A 43 -3.45 8.52 -5.57
C ALA A 43 -4.56 8.05 -6.54
N TYR A 44 -5.80 7.95 -6.06
CA TYR A 44 -6.94 7.37 -6.81
C TYR A 44 -8.13 8.35 -6.85
N PRO A 45 -8.14 9.32 -7.78
CA PRO A 45 -9.20 10.33 -7.89
C PRO A 45 -10.60 9.76 -8.19
N ASP A 46 -10.68 8.56 -8.79
CA ASP A 46 -11.93 7.83 -9.03
C ASP A 46 -12.63 7.40 -7.73
N SER A 47 -11.91 7.40 -6.60
CA SER A 47 -12.49 7.18 -5.27
C SER A 47 -13.28 8.38 -4.72
N ALA A 48 -13.34 9.50 -5.44
CA ALA A 48 -14.05 10.70 -5.04
C ALA A 48 -15.54 10.41 -4.73
N GLY A 49 -16.02 10.95 -3.60
CA GLY A 49 -17.39 10.74 -3.12
C GLY A 49 -17.62 9.45 -2.34
N TRP A 50 -16.61 8.58 -2.22
CA TRP A 50 -16.64 7.39 -1.36
C TRP A 50 -15.82 7.60 -0.10
N GLU A 51 -16.18 6.86 0.96
CA GLU A 51 -15.25 6.63 2.05
C GLU A 51 -14.13 5.71 1.54
N ALA A 52 -12.86 6.09 1.75
CA ALA A 52 -11.72 5.48 1.07
C ALA A 52 -11.57 3.97 1.35
N THR A 53 -11.76 3.51 2.59
CA THR A 53 -11.69 2.06 2.89
C THR A 53 -12.84 1.30 2.25
N THR A 54 -14.01 1.91 2.13
CA THR A 54 -15.17 1.35 1.43
C THR A 54 -14.91 1.24 -0.07
N HIS A 55 -14.38 2.29 -0.69
CA HIS A 55 -13.98 2.26 -2.10
C HIS A 55 -12.95 1.18 -2.38
N PHE A 56 -11.91 1.11 -1.55
CA PHE A 56 -10.88 0.08 -1.67
C PHE A 56 -11.48 -1.33 -1.61
N LEU A 57 -12.31 -1.62 -0.60
CA LEU A 57 -12.91 -2.96 -0.46
C LEU A 57 -13.89 -3.32 -1.58
N ALA A 58 -14.61 -2.33 -2.12
CA ALA A 58 -15.61 -2.55 -3.14
C ALA A 58 -15.02 -2.62 -4.55
N ILE A 59 -14.00 -1.80 -4.84
CA ILE A 59 -13.49 -1.54 -6.18
C ILE A 59 -11.97 -1.67 -6.21
N GLY A 60 -11.25 -0.86 -5.43
CA GLY A 60 -9.80 -0.73 -5.55
C GLY A 60 -9.03 -2.04 -5.40
N MET A 61 -9.46 -2.91 -4.47
CA MET A 61 -8.86 -4.21 -4.24
C MET A 61 -8.90 -5.12 -5.48
N TRP A 62 -9.95 -5.00 -6.29
CA TRP A 62 -10.10 -5.77 -7.54
C TRP A 62 -9.32 -5.16 -8.71
N GLN A 63 -9.04 -3.86 -8.64
CA GLN A 63 -8.22 -3.15 -9.61
C GLN A 63 -6.73 -3.14 -9.24
N GLY A 64 -6.34 -3.77 -8.12
CA GLY A 64 -4.94 -3.79 -7.65
C GLY A 64 -4.48 -2.48 -7.01
N TYR A 65 -5.39 -1.60 -6.58
CA TYR A 65 -5.01 -0.33 -5.96
C TYR A 65 -4.28 -0.58 -4.64
N ARG A 66 -3.27 0.23 -4.36
CA ARG A 66 -2.50 0.14 -3.14
C ARG A 66 -3.30 0.80 -2.01
N PRO A 67 -3.42 0.16 -0.83
CA PRO A 67 -4.11 0.74 0.32
C PRO A 67 -3.25 1.71 1.13
N HIS A 68 -1.94 1.71 0.88
CA HIS A 68 -0.93 2.50 1.57
C HIS A 68 0.32 2.59 0.68
N ALA A 69 1.00 3.73 0.66
CA ALA A 69 2.22 3.92 -0.15
C ALA A 69 3.28 2.83 0.15
N LEU A 70 3.56 2.60 1.42
CA LEU A 70 4.54 1.61 1.89
C LEU A 70 4.06 0.15 1.91
N PHE A 71 2.89 -0.16 1.34
CA PHE A 71 2.46 -1.54 1.12
C PHE A 71 2.63 -1.90 -0.36
N ASP A 72 3.34 -2.99 -0.63
CA ASP A 72 3.51 -3.53 -1.97
C ASP A 72 2.93 -4.95 -2.02
N ALA A 73 1.92 -5.13 -2.87
CA ALA A 73 1.15 -6.35 -2.93
C ALA A 73 1.92 -7.52 -3.55
N GLU A 74 2.76 -7.25 -4.55
CA GLU A 74 3.56 -8.28 -5.22
C GLU A 74 4.74 -8.69 -4.35
N TRP A 75 5.42 -7.71 -3.75
CA TRP A 75 6.46 -7.95 -2.74
C TRP A 75 5.94 -8.82 -1.59
N TRP A 76 4.75 -8.52 -1.07
CA TRP A 76 4.13 -9.33 -0.01
C TRP A 76 3.87 -10.77 -0.49
N ARG A 77 3.34 -10.96 -1.70
CA ARG A 77 3.12 -12.32 -2.26
C ARG A 77 4.42 -13.11 -2.37
N GLU A 78 5.48 -12.47 -2.82
CA GLU A 78 6.80 -13.09 -2.97
C GLU A 78 7.35 -13.54 -1.62
N GLN A 79 7.30 -12.68 -0.60
CA GLN A 79 7.72 -13.05 0.76
C GLN A 79 6.91 -14.22 1.32
N ARG A 80 5.63 -14.30 0.96
CA ARG A 80 4.73 -15.40 1.38
C ARG A 80 5.01 -16.70 0.62
N ARG A 81 5.90 -16.74 -0.38
CA ARG A 81 6.31 -17.94 -1.13
C ARG A 81 5.13 -18.81 -1.60
N GLY A 82 4.09 -18.16 -2.14
CA GLY A 82 2.89 -18.83 -2.63
C GLY A 82 1.85 -19.20 -1.56
N GLN A 83 2.05 -18.80 -0.29
CA GLN A 83 1.11 -19.07 0.81
C GLN A 83 0.02 -17.99 0.97
N CYS A 84 0.03 -16.95 0.13
CA CYS A 84 -0.99 -15.91 0.14
C CYS A 84 -2.32 -16.48 -0.41
N ARG A 85 -3.29 -16.76 0.48
CA ARG A 85 -4.56 -17.43 0.13
C ARG A 85 -5.71 -16.46 -0.17
N SER A 86 -5.47 -15.16 -0.05
CA SER A 86 -6.45 -14.11 -0.29
C SER A 86 -5.76 -12.88 -0.91
N HIS A 87 -6.49 -11.76 -1.04
CA HIS A 87 -5.87 -10.51 -1.49
C HIS A 87 -4.69 -10.14 -0.56
N PRO A 88 -3.51 -9.76 -1.10
CA PRO A 88 -2.28 -9.58 -0.31
C PRO A 88 -2.43 -8.68 0.91
N PHE A 89 -3.17 -7.59 0.77
CA PHE A 89 -3.39 -6.70 1.91
C PHE A 89 -4.27 -7.29 3.02
N ILE A 90 -5.28 -8.08 2.65
CA ILE A 90 -6.13 -8.76 3.65
C ILE A 90 -5.33 -9.84 4.36
N ASP A 91 -4.56 -10.57 3.58
CA ASP A 91 -3.61 -11.56 4.06
C ASP A 91 -2.59 -10.94 5.03
N TYR A 92 -1.98 -9.81 4.68
CA TYR A 92 -1.09 -9.01 5.54
C TYR A 92 -1.72 -8.66 6.89
N LEU A 93 -2.97 -8.20 6.90
CA LEU A 93 -3.67 -7.84 8.14
C LEU A 93 -3.94 -9.05 9.04
N GLN A 94 -4.06 -10.24 8.45
CA GLN A 94 -4.37 -11.48 9.16
C GLN A 94 -3.12 -12.28 9.56
N ALA A 95 -1.99 -12.01 8.89
CA ALA A 95 -0.71 -12.65 9.13
C ALA A 95 -0.21 -12.36 10.56
N PRO A 96 0.00 -13.38 11.41
CA PRO A 96 0.62 -13.20 12.73
C PRO A 96 2.05 -12.69 12.63
N ASP A 97 2.77 -13.15 11.61
CA ASP A 97 4.14 -12.83 11.24
C ASP A 97 4.29 -11.48 10.52
N ARG A 98 3.20 -10.71 10.34
CA ARG A 98 3.26 -9.36 9.73
C ARG A 98 4.22 -8.41 10.43
N TRP A 99 4.51 -8.64 11.71
CA TRP A 99 5.46 -7.87 12.51
C TRP A 99 6.92 -8.24 12.26
N THR A 100 7.16 -9.28 11.47
CA THR A 100 8.50 -9.79 11.13
C THR A 100 8.81 -9.71 9.63
N LEU A 101 7.80 -9.36 8.81
CA LEU A 101 7.91 -9.30 7.35
C LEU A 101 7.72 -7.86 6.86
N SER A 102 8.69 -7.34 6.11
CA SER A 102 8.62 -6.01 5.51
C SER A 102 7.46 -5.89 4.51
N PRO A 103 6.56 -4.90 4.65
CA PRO A 103 5.40 -4.75 3.78
C PRO A 103 5.74 -4.17 2.39
N SER A 104 6.95 -3.67 2.19
CA SER A 104 7.49 -3.19 0.91
C SER A 104 9.02 -3.30 0.90
N PRO A 105 9.66 -3.26 -0.28
CA PRO A 105 11.12 -3.25 -0.38
C PRO A 105 11.78 -1.99 0.19
N TYR A 106 11.01 -0.91 0.36
CA TYR A 106 11.50 0.38 0.84
C TYR A 106 11.34 0.59 2.34
N LEU A 107 10.70 -0.34 3.04
CA LEU A 107 10.49 -0.27 4.49
C LEU A 107 11.11 -1.47 5.18
N VAL A 108 12.03 -1.21 6.11
CA VAL A 108 12.63 -2.24 6.97
C VAL A 108 11.96 -2.17 8.34
N LEU A 109 11.50 -3.33 8.81
CA LEU A 109 11.10 -3.51 10.20
C LEU A 109 12.37 -3.72 11.03
N GLU A 110 12.63 -2.87 12.01
CA GLU A 110 13.75 -3.09 12.92
C GLU A 110 13.55 -4.39 13.70
N SER A 111 14.65 -5.13 13.88
CA SER A 111 14.62 -6.37 14.67
C SER A 111 14.17 -6.08 16.10
N GLY A 112 13.23 -6.87 16.61
CA GLY A 112 12.71 -6.69 17.98
C GLY A 112 11.53 -5.72 18.10
N LEU A 113 10.90 -5.32 17.00
CA LEU A 113 9.55 -4.74 17.01
C LEU A 113 8.56 -5.74 17.64
N ASP A 114 8.34 -5.62 18.94
CA ASP A 114 7.34 -6.39 19.67
C ASP A 114 5.98 -5.67 19.59
N PRO A 115 4.94 -6.28 19.00
CA PRO A 115 3.60 -5.72 19.03
C PRO A 115 2.95 -5.72 20.42
N ALA A 116 3.58 -6.29 21.45
CA ALA A 116 3.08 -6.28 22.82
C ALA A 116 2.74 -4.84 23.27
N GLY A 117 1.46 -4.62 23.62
CA GLY A 117 0.93 -3.33 24.03
C GLY A 117 0.33 -2.48 22.90
N LEU A 118 0.44 -2.88 21.63
CA LEU A 118 -0.31 -2.29 20.53
C LEU A 118 -1.71 -2.92 20.41
N PRO A 119 -2.69 -2.23 19.81
CA PRO A 119 -3.98 -2.82 19.49
C PRO A 119 -3.82 -4.11 18.68
N ARG A 120 -4.65 -5.13 18.94
CA ARG A 120 -4.56 -6.43 18.25
C ARG A 120 -4.69 -6.31 16.73
N ASP A 121 -5.45 -5.31 16.28
CA ASP A 121 -5.65 -4.98 14.88
C ASP A 121 -4.54 -4.08 14.29
N ALA A 122 -3.59 -3.58 15.08
CA ALA A 122 -2.50 -2.75 14.59
C ALA A 122 -1.62 -3.49 13.56
N SER A 123 -0.96 -2.70 12.73
CA SER A 123 0.01 -3.16 11.74
C SER A 123 1.30 -2.34 11.81
N PRO A 124 2.44 -2.88 11.35
CA PRO A 124 3.65 -2.08 11.18
C PRO A 124 3.43 -0.81 10.35
N LEU A 125 2.61 -0.85 9.29
CA LEU A 125 2.33 0.34 8.47
C LEU A 125 1.74 1.49 9.31
N ALA A 126 0.96 1.18 10.35
CA ALA A 126 0.40 2.19 11.26
C ALA A 126 1.46 2.92 12.10
N LEU A 127 2.66 2.35 12.24
CA LEU A 127 3.77 2.98 12.95
C LEU A 127 4.52 3.98 12.08
N TYR A 128 4.34 3.93 10.75
CA TYR A 128 4.99 4.88 9.86
C TYR A 128 4.25 6.22 9.90
N ARG A 129 4.95 7.27 10.36
CA ARG A 129 4.41 8.64 10.40
C ARG A 129 5.29 9.54 9.56
N SER A 130 4.68 10.14 8.54
CA SER A 130 5.28 10.98 7.48
C SER A 130 6.08 12.22 7.93
N SER A 131 6.25 12.46 9.23
CA SER A 131 6.86 13.71 9.72
C SER A 131 7.61 13.59 11.04
N SER A 132 7.71 12.40 11.66
CA SER A 132 8.46 12.24 12.92
C SER A 132 8.77 10.76 13.14
N GLY A 133 10.07 10.43 13.15
CA GLY A 133 10.67 9.14 13.49
C GLY A 133 9.68 8.01 13.75
N SER A 134 9.36 7.27 12.69
CA SER A 134 8.57 6.05 12.76
C SER A 134 9.27 5.08 13.72
N LYS A 135 8.73 4.93 14.94
CA LYS A 135 9.39 4.15 15.99
C LYS A 135 9.53 2.69 15.53
N GLY A 136 10.77 2.23 15.37
CA GLY A 136 11.08 0.87 14.90
C GLY A 136 10.98 0.66 13.39
N LEU A 137 10.79 1.72 12.60
CA LEU A 137 10.75 1.61 11.14
C LEU A 137 11.79 2.52 10.49
N ALA A 138 12.57 1.95 9.59
CA ALA A 138 13.55 2.68 8.82
C ALA A 138 13.29 2.50 7.31
N PRO A 139 13.56 3.52 6.48
CA PRO A 139 13.75 3.32 5.06
C PRO A 139 14.81 2.23 4.81
N SER A 140 14.59 1.40 3.80
CA SER A 140 15.57 0.38 3.44
C SER A 140 16.83 1.00 2.81
N PRO A 141 17.94 0.26 2.72
CA PRO A 141 19.15 0.72 2.03
C PRO A 141 18.94 1.09 0.55
N LEU A 142 17.80 0.70 -0.05
CA LEU A 142 17.43 1.09 -1.41
C LEU A 142 17.01 2.56 -1.51
N PHE A 143 16.81 3.24 -0.38
CA PHE A 143 16.40 4.64 -0.33
C PHE A 143 17.22 5.42 0.70
N ASP A 144 17.84 6.53 0.27
CA ASP A 144 18.54 7.45 1.18
C ASP A 144 17.70 8.74 1.30
N PRO A 145 17.01 8.95 2.44
CA PRO A 145 16.18 10.13 2.64
C PRO A 145 16.96 11.44 2.55
N LYS A 146 18.21 11.47 3.00
CA LYS A 146 19.02 12.68 2.99
C LYS A 146 19.50 13.00 1.59
N PHE A 147 19.89 11.99 0.82
CA PHE A 147 20.20 12.16 -0.60
C PHE A 147 18.97 12.64 -1.36
N TYR A 148 17.84 11.95 -1.20
CA TYR A 148 16.61 12.27 -1.92
C TYR A 148 16.13 13.69 -1.62
N ALA A 149 16.07 14.09 -0.35
CA ALA A 149 15.66 15.45 0.04
C ALA A 149 16.59 16.54 -0.53
N ARG A 150 17.90 16.28 -0.58
CA ARG A 150 18.87 17.22 -1.15
C ARG A 150 18.71 17.37 -2.66
N ASN A 151 18.42 16.29 -3.37
CA ASN A 151 18.30 16.28 -4.82
C ASN A 151 16.89 16.68 -5.31
N ASN A 152 15.91 16.73 -4.42
CA ASN A 152 14.51 17.02 -4.72
C ASN A 152 13.96 18.12 -3.78
N PRO A 153 14.48 19.36 -3.88
CA PRO A 153 14.11 20.45 -2.99
C PRO A 153 12.63 20.86 -3.12
N ASP A 154 12.01 20.59 -4.26
CA ASP A 154 10.58 20.79 -4.50
C ASP A 154 9.71 19.91 -3.58
N VAL A 155 10.13 18.67 -3.35
CA VAL A 155 9.46 17.73 -2.43
C VAL A 155 9.53 18.25 -1.00
N VAL A 156 10.69 18.76 -0.60
CA VAL A 156 10.90 19.35 0.73
C VAL A 156 10.12 20.65 0.89
N ALA A 157 10.12 21.51 -0.13
CA ALA A 157 9.39 22.78 -0.13
C ALA A 157 7.86 22.56 -0.06
N ALA A 158 7.36 21.48 -0.66
CA ALA A 158 5.97 21.06 -0.56
C ALA A 158 5.63 20.41 0.79
N GLY A 159 6.60 20.22 1.69
CA GLY A 159 6.41 19.58 2.99
C GLY A 159 6.10 18.09 2.89
N LEU A 160 6.45 17.44 1.79
CA LEU A 160 6.19 16.02 1.56
C LEU A 160 7.30 15.16 2.18
N ASP A 161 6.91 14.00 2.70
CA ASP A 161 7.87 12.99 3.14
C ASP A 161 8.65 12.44 1.92
N PRO A 162 10.00 12.44 1.94
CA PRO A 162 10.82 11.96 0.83
C PRO A 162 10.51 10.53 0.38
N LEU A 163 10.34 9.61 1.34
CA LEU A 163 10.12 8.20 1.03
C LEU A 163 8.71 8.00 0.45
N LEU A 164 7.70 8.61 1.07
CA LEU A 164 6.33 8.52 0.55
C LEU A 164 6.22 9.15 -0.85
N HIS A 165 6.89 10.27 -1.08
CA HIS A 165 6.96 10.89 -2.40
C HIS A 165 7.60 9.94 -3.42
N PHE A 166 8.75 9.34 -3.07
CA PHE A 166 9.45 8.46 -3.99
C PHE A 166 8.60 7.24 -4.38
N VAL A 167 7.99 6.58 -3.40
CA VAL A 167 7.18 5.38 -3.63
C VAL A 167 5.88 5.69 -4.39
N ALA A 168 5.31 6.88 -4.21
CA ALA A 168 4.10 7.28 -4.92
C ALA A 168 4.40 7.75 -6.36
N ASN A 169 5.43 8.58 -6.52
CA ASN A 169 5.65 9.34 -7.76
C ASN A 169 7.11 9.29 -8.22
N GLY A 170 8.07 9.42 -7.29
CA GLY A 170 9.46 9.68 -7.64
C GLY A 170 10.11 8.66 -8.56
N GLY A 171 9.79 7.37 -8.41
CA GLY A 171 10.27 6.33 -9.34
C GLY A 171 9.78 6.58 -10.78
N ARG A 172 8.50 6.90 -10.95
CA ARG A 172 7.86 7.21 -12.25
C ARG A 172 8.36 8.52 -12.85
N GLU A 173 8.72 9.47 -12.01
CA GLU A 173 9.35 10.73 -12.40
C GLU A 173 10.85 10.56 -12.76
N GLY A 174 11.41 9.35 -12.60
CA GLY A 174 12.82 9.07 -12.88
C GLY A 174 13.78 9.69 -11.86
N ARG A 175 13.32 9.96 -10.64
CA ARG A 175 14.16 10.50 -9.56
C ARG A 175 14.94 9.38 -8.89
N SER A 176 16.25 9.57 -8.74
CA SER A 176 17.11 8.61 -8.07
C SER A 176 16.82 8.52 -6.56
N PRO A 177 16.58 7.33 -5.98
CA PRO A 177 16.26 7.15 -4.56
C PRO A 177 17.49 7.22 -3.64
N CYS A 178 18.67 6.92 -4.18
CA CYS A 178 19.93 6.91 -3.44
C CYS A 178 21.10 7.18 -4.38
N VAL A 179 22.28 7.42 -3.81
CA VAL A 179 23.50 7.75 -4.58
C VAL A 179 23.94 6.61 -5.51
N SER A 180 23.65 5.35 -5.16
CA SER A 180 24.12 4.17 -5.89
C SER A 180 23.18 3.74 -7.02
N PHE A 181 22.06 4.43 -7.25
CA PHE A 181 21.10 4.08 -8.29
C PHE A 181 20.72 5.30 -9.13
N ASP A 182 20.98 5.23 -10.43
CA ASP A 182 20.58 6.25 -11.39
C ASP A 182 19.28 5.86 -12.10
N ALA A 183 18.17 6.43 -11.64
CA ALA A 183 16.84 6.06 -12.15
C ALA A 183 16.63 6.47 -13.62
N PHE A 184 17.17 7.63 -14.02
CA PHE A 184 17.06 8.10 -15.40
C PHE A 184 17.73 7.14 -16.39
N SER A 185 18.96 6.75 -16.11
CA SER A 185 19.73 5.80 -16.93
C SER A 185 19.04 4.45 -16.96
N TYR A 186 18.57 3.95 -15.81
CA TYR A 186 17.84 2.69 -15.73
C TYR A 186 16.56 2.69 -16.60
N LEU A 187 15.74 3.74 -16.53
CA LEU A 187 14.52 3.86 -17.34
C LEU A 187 14.81 4.09 -18.83
N SER A 188 16.00 4.63 -19.17
CA SER A 188 16.42 4.78 -20.57
C SER A 188 16.75 3.45 -21.25
N VAL A 189 17.25 2.48 -20.47
CA VAL A 189 17.64 1.15 -20.97
C VAL A 189 16.56 0.08 -20.74
N ASN A 190 15.58 0.33 -19.87
CA ASN A 190 14.42 -0.53 -19.62
C ASN A 190 13.11 0.21 -20.00
N PRO A 191 12.82 0.36 -21.31
CA PRO A 191 11.66 1.12 -21.77
C PRO A 191 10.32 0.46 -21.44
N ASP A 192 10.32 -0.86 -21.24
CA ASP A 192 9.18 -1.64 -20.75
C ASP A 192 8.79 -1.23 -19.32
N VAL A 193 9.78 -1.07 -18.42
CA VAL A 193 9.58 -0.57 -17.06
C VAL A 193 9.09 0.88 -17.08
N LYS A 194 9.68 1.70 -17.96
CA LYS A 194 9.23 3.08 -18.14
C LYS A 194 7.77 3.18 -18.62
N ALA A 195 7.32 2.23 -19.43
CA ALA A 195 5.96 2.19 -19.94
C ALA A 195 4.95 1.65 -18.91
N SER A 196 5.35 0.72 -18.04
CA SER A 196 4.49 0.19 -16.97
C SER A 196 4.34 1.16 -15.80
N GLY A 197 5.40 1.92 -15.48
CA GLY A 197 5.41 2.84 -14.34
C GLY A 197 5.47 2.14 -12.98
N GLU A 198 5.96 0.89 -12.95
CA GLU A 198 6.21 0.07 -11.76
C GLU A 198 7.70 -0.09 -11.49
#